data_AF-A0A2D7WW17-F1
#
_entry.id   AF-A0A2D7WW17-F1
#
_cell.length_a   1.000
_cell.length_b   1.000
_cell.length_c   1.000
_cell.angle_alpha   90.00
_cell.angle_beta   90.00
_cell.angle_gamma   90.00
#
_symmetry.space_group_name_H-M   'P 1'
#
loop_
_entity.id
_entity.type
_entity.pdbx_description
1 polymer ?
#
loop_
_entity_poly.entity_id
_entity_poly.type
_entity_poly.pdbx_seq_one_letter_code
_entity_poly.pdbx_strand_id
1 'polypeptide(L)'
;MPKKIDKEKEMKFVEFYCEGDTQGNATQSCIKAGWDKDKSPRQMGSYLKKKYAVEIRERNEDRISSTSGMAITVLQDLLRSEQDSVRLNTAKLILELGNYHSQNINLNVDKMSSKSDDELMQELQELLKTMPNLNPKLKNIEDIEDESIDIKPNELKDTKKRLIN
;
A
#
# COMPACT_ATOMS: atom_id res chain seq x y z
N MET A 1 27.98 9.07 -39.04
CA MET A 1 26.63 8.47 -38.88
C MET A 1 26.82 7.07 -38.30
N PRO A 2 26.10 6.67 -37.23
CA PRO A 2 26.13 5.27 -36.78
C PRO A 2 25.73 4.36 -37.94
N LYS A 3 26.46 3.26 -38.16
CA LYS A 3 26.24 2.38 -39.32
C LYS A 3 24.84 1.76 -39.18
N LYS A 4 24.04 1.79 -40.24
CA LYS A 4 22.65 1.27 -40.27
C LYS A 4 22.55 -0.18 -39.75
N ILE A 5 23.62 -0.95 -39.91
CA ILE A 5 23.81 -2.32 -39.42
C ILE A 5 23.75 -2.43 -37.88
N ASP A 6 24.22 -1.41 -37.15
CA ASP A 6 24.26 -1.47 -35.68
C ASP A 6 22.86 -1.37 -35.08
N LYS A 7 21.98 -0.53 -35.64
CA LYS A 7 20.60 -0.36 -35.13
C LYS A 7 19.77 -1.65 -35.23
N GLU A 8 19.92 -2.41 -36.31
CA GLU A 8 19.16 -3.66 -36.48
C GLU A 8 19.56 -4.72 -35.44
N LYS A 9 20.87 -4.83 -35.16
CA LYS A 9 21.39 -5.71 -34.10
C LYS A 9 20.95 -5.26 -32.71
N GLU A 10 20.88 -3.95 -32.48
CA GLU A 10 20.38 -3.39 -31.22
C GLU A 10 18.90 -3.73 -31.01
N MET A 11 18.05 -3.59 -32.03
CA MET A 11 16.62 -3.96 -31.93
C MET A 11 16.44 -5.46 -31.66
N LYS A 12 17.21 -6.32 -32.36
CA LYS A 12 17.23 -7.77 -32.12
C LYS A 12 17.69 -8.11 -30.71
N PHE A 13 18.64 -7.36 -30.15
CA PHE A 13 19.03 -7.53 -28.75
C PHE A 13 17.86 -7.25 -27.81
N VAL A 14 17.12 -6.15 -28.00
CA VAL A 14 15.97 -5.82 -27.15
C VAL A 14 14.90 -6.91 -27.26
N GLU A 15 14.61 -7.39 -28.47
CA GLU A 15 13.69 -8.51 -28.70
C GLU A 15 14.11 -9.78 -27.95
N PHE A 16 15.35 -10.25 -28.13
CA PHE A 16 15.86 -11.47 -27.46
C PHE A 16 16.08 -11.33 -25.95
N TYR A 17 16.28 -10.09 -25.47
CA TYR A 17 16.41 -9.82 -24.05
C TYR A 17 15.06 -9.80 -23.34
N CYS A 18 14.04 -9.29 -24.03
CA CYS A 18 12.68 -9.32 -23.57
C CYS A 18 12.10 -10.73 -23.71
N GLU A 19 12.27 -11.42 -24.84
CA GLU A 19 11.49 -12.63 -25.19
C GLU A 19 12.36 -13.86 -25.53
N GLY A 20 11.76 -15.05 -25.39
CA GLY A 20 12.37 -16.33 -25.78
C GLY A 20 13.42 -16.87 -24.80
N ASP A 21 14.26 -17.79 -25.28
CA ASP A 21 15.16 -18.60 -24.43
C ASP A 21 16.28 -17.81 -23.74
N THR A 22 16.57 -16.61 -24.23
CA THR A 22 17.64 -15.74 -23.70
C THR A 22 17.09 -14.61 -22.81
N GLN A 23 15.80 -14.66 -22.48
CA GLN A 23 15.13 -13.65 -21.67
C GLN A 23 15.91 -13.37 -20.37
N GLY A 24 16.13 -12.08 -20.11
CA GLY A 24 16.86 -11.63 -18.92
C GLY A 24 18.39 -11.82 -18.98
N ASN A 25 18.93 -12.55 -19.95
CA ASN A 25 20.37 -12.77 -20.12
C ASN A 25 20.97 -11.87 -21.20
N ALA A 26 21.63 -10.79 -20.77
CA ALA A 26 22.16 -9.78 -21.68
C ALA A 26 23.29 -10.31 -22.57
N THR A 27 24.16 -11.18 -22.04
CA THR A 27 25.28 -11.72 -22.82
C THR A 27 24.78 -12.65 -23.92
N GLN A 28 23.85 -13.55 -23.59
CA GLN A 28 23.29 -14.49 -24.57
C GLN A 28 22.41 -13.78 -25.60
N SER A 29 21.64 -12.77 -25.19
CA SER A 29 20.84 -11.94 -26.11
C SER A 29 21.72 -11.19 -27.12
N CYS A 30 22.89 -10.69 -26.70
CA CYS A 30 23.86 -10.06 -27.60
C CYS A 30 24.43 -11.04 -28.62
N ILE A 31 24.81 -12.25 -28.17
CA ILE A 31 25.32 -13.29 -29.05
C ILE A 31 24.26 -13.68 -30.07
N LYS A 32 23.01 -13.86 -29.64
CA LYS A 32 21.87 -14.21 -30.49
C LYS A 32 21.53 -13.09 -31.48
N ALA A 33 21.71 -11.83 -31.08
CA ALA A 33 21.59 -10.65 -31.96
C ALA A 33 22.72 -10.49 -32.99
N GLY A 34 23.74 -11.37 -32.95
CA GLY A 34 24.83 -11.40 -33.93
C GLY A 34 26.07 -10.59 -33.53
N TRP A 35 26.33 -10.44 -32.24
CA TRP A 35 27.62 -9.96 -31.73
C TRP A 35 28.64 -11.10 -31.60
N ASP A 36 29.89 -10.81 -31.94
CA ASP A 36 31.01 -11.76 -31.83
C ASP A 36 31.16 -12.26 -30.39
N LYS A 37 31.17 -13.58 -30.22
CA LYS A 37 31.33 -14.24 -28.90
C LYS A 37 32.66 -13.90 -28.24
N ASP A 38 33.71 -13.73 -29.04
CA ASP A 38 35.09 -13.57 -28.55
C ASP A 38 35.50 -12.10 -28.33
N LYS A 39 34.70 -11.13 -28.77
CA LYS A 39 35.06 -9.70 -28.75
C LYS A 39 34.47 -8.89 -27.60
N SER A 40 33.81 -9.52 -26.64
CA SER A 40 33.14 -8.90 -25.46
C SER A 40 31.62 -8.67 -25.59
N PRO A 41 30.83 -9.73 -25.79
CA PRO A 41 29.36 -9.66 -25.74
C PRO A 41 28.84 -9.26 -24.36
N ARG A 42 29.60 -9.50 -23.29
CA ARG A 42 29.25 -9.13 -21.91
C ARG A 42 29.23 -7.62 -21.69
N GLN A 43 30.26 -6.91 -22.14
CA GLN A 43 30.30 -5.45 -22.03
C GLN A 43 29.22 -4.82 -22.91
N MET A 44 29.04 -5.34 -24.13
CA MET A 44 27.99 -4.88 -25.04
C MET A 44 26.59 -5.10 -24.45
N GLY A 45 26.31 -6.26 -23.87
CA GLY A 45 25.02 -6.53 -23.23
C GLY A 45 24.72 -5.62 -22.05
N SER A 46 25.73 -5.32 -21.22
CA SER A 46 25.59 -4.34 -20.13
C SER A 46 25.29 -2.93 -20.66
N TYR A 47 25.97 -2.52 -21.73
CA TYR A 47 25.74 -1.24 -22.39
C TYR A 47 24.33 -1.15 -22.98
N LEU A 48 23.93 -2.14 -23.79
CA LEU A 48 22.63 -2.14 -24.47
C LEU A 48 21.46 -2.22 -23.48
N LYS A 49 21.59 -3.01 -22.40
CA LYS A 49 20.60 -3.04 -21.33
C LYS A 49 20.39 -1.66 -20.70
N LYS A 50 21.47 -0.89 -20.50
CA LYS A 50 21.38 0.48 -19.96
C LYS A 50 20.81 1.45 -20.99
N LYS A 51 21.26 1.36 -22.25
CA LYS A 51 20.82 2.23 -23.35
C LYS A 51 19.32 2.08 -23.63
N TYR A 52 18.79 0.86 -23.60
CA TYR A 52 17.40 0.54 -23.92
C TYR A 52 16.56 0.22 -22.68
N ALA A 53 16.97 0.69 -21.50
CA ALA A 53 16.30 0.35 -20.24
C ALA A 53 14.80 0.71 -20.23
N VAL A 54 14.43 1.85 -20.84
CA VAL A 54 13.04 2.31 -20.95
C VAL A 54 12.25 1.40 -21.87
N GLU A 55 12.73 1.15 -23.09
CA GLU A 55 12.06 0.28 -24.07
C GLU A 55 11.91 -1.17 -23.57
N ILE A 56 12.94 -1.70 -22.90
CA ILE A 56 12.88 -3.02 -22.26
C ILE A 56 11.81 -3.05 -21.17
N ARG A 57 11.69 -1.98 -20.38
CA ARG A 57 10.67 -1.87 -19.34
C ARG A 57 9.28 -1.84 -19.94
N GLU A 58 9.04 -0.98 -20.93
CA GLU A 58 7.76 -0.87 -21.64
C GLU A 58 7.33 -2.22 -22.24
N ARG A 59 8.21 -2.90 -22.99
CA ARG A 59 7.88 -4.25 -23.53
C ARG A 59 7.57 -5.28 -22.46
N ASN A 60 8.28 -5.23 -21.33
CA ASN A 60 8.00 -6.14 -20.23
C ASN A 60 6.64 -5.85 -19.57
N GLU A 61 6.30 -4.57 -19.41
CA GLU A 61 4.98 -4.14 -18.89
C GLU A 61 3.85 -4.55 -19.83
N ASP A 62 4.01 -4.30 -21.14
CA ASP A 62 3.04 -4.71 -22.18
C ASP A 62 2.81 -6.23 -22.16
N ARG A 63 3.89 -7.01 -22.03
CA ARG A 63 3.77 -8.46 -21.94
C ARG A 63 3.06 -8.90 -20.66
N ILE A 64 3.37 -8.31 -19.51
CA ILE A 64 2.68 -8.61 -18.26
C ILE A 64 1.19 -8.29 -18.41
N SER A 65 0.86 -7.15 -19.02
CA SER A 65 -0.51 -6.74 -19.34
C SER A 65 -1.19 -7.78 -20.25
N SER A 66 -0.55 -8.23 -21.32
CA SER A 66 -1.11 -9.28 -22.20
C SER A 66 -1.32 -10.62 -21.47
N THR A 67 -0.48 -10.94 -20.49
CA THR A 67 -0.57 -12.18 -19.71
C THR A 67 -1.69 -12.11 -18.66
N SER A 68 -2.08 -10.90 -18.24
CA SER A 68 -3.12 -10.69 -17.23
C SER A 68 -4.48 -11.28 -17.64
N GLY A 69 -4.84 -11.23 -18.93
CA GLY A 69 -6.06 -11.85 -19.45
C GLY A 69 -6.06 -13.38 -19.32
N MET A 70 -4.91 -14.03 -19.57
CA MET A 70 -4.76 -15.47 -19.36
C MET A 70 -4.87 -15.82 -17.87
N ALA A 71 -4.27 -15.02 -16.99
CA ALA A 71 -4.36 -15.23 -15.55
C ALA A 71 -5.81 -15.20 -15.04
N ILE A 72 -6.65 -14.30 -15.57
CA ILE A 72 -8.09 -14.24 -15.23
C ILE A 72 -8.79 -15.54 -15.64
N THR A 73 -8.50 -16.06 -16.84
CA THR A 73 -9.09 -17.33 -17.31
C THR A 73 -8.70 -18.49 -16.40
N VAL A 74 -7.43 -18.57 -16.00
CA VAL A 74 -6.96 -19.59 -15.06
C VAL A 74 -7.65 -19.47 -13.70
N LEU A 75 -7.86 -18.25 -13.18
CA LEU A 75 -8.60 -18.05 -11.93
C LEU A 75 -10.06 -18.52 -12.05
N GLN A 76 -10.71 -18.32 -13.19
CA GLN A 76 -12.07 -18.81 -13.44
C GLN A 76 -12.13 -20.34 -13.46
N ASP A 77 -11.12 -20.99 -14.03
CA ASP A 77 -11.01 -22.45 -14.04
C ASP A 77 -10.74 -23.00 -12.63
N LEU A 78 -9.87 -22.35 -11.86
CA LEU A 78 -9.57 -22.74 -10.48
C LEU A 78 -10.78 -22.62 -9.54
N LEU A 79 -11.74 -21.73 -9.81
CA LEU A 79 -13.01 -21.68 -9.08
C LEU A 79 -13.86 -22.94 -9.29
N ARG A 80 -13.64 -23.69 -10.37
CA ARG A 80 -14.32 -24.96 -10.67
C ARG A 80 -13.48 -26.17 -10.27
N SER A 81 -12.32 -25.96 -9.64
CA SER A 81 -11.45 -27.04 -9.17
C SER A 81 -12.17 -27.97 -8.19
N GLU A 82 -11.93 -29.26 -8.31
CA GLU A 82 -12.44 -30.29 -7.39
C GLU A 82 -11.81 -30.17 -5.99
N GLN A 83 -10.62 -29.59 -5.90
CA GLN A 83 -9.92 -29.43 -4.63
C GLN A 83 -10.44 -28.20 -3.87
N ASP A 84 -11.10 -28.44 -2.74
CA ASP A 84 -11.73 -27.41 -1.91
C ASP A 84 -10.76 -26.30 -1.47
N SER A 85 -9.52 -26.65 -1.10
CA SER A 85 -8.51 -25.67 -0.68
C SER A 85 -8.12 -24.71 -1.80
N VAL A 86 -7.97 -25.22 -3.03
CA VAL A 86 -7.65 -24.42 -4.21
C VAL A 86 -8.83 -23.51 -4.53
N ARG A 87 -10.05 -24.06 -4.55
CA ARG A 87 -11.29 -23.31 -4.82
C ARG A 87 -11.50 -22.18 -3.81
N LEU A 88 -11.29 -22.44 -2.52
CA LEU A 88 -11.43 -21.45 -1.46
C LEU A 88 -10.39 -20.32 -1.58
N ASN A 89 -9.12 -20.68 -1.81
CA ASN A 89 -8.04 -19.70 -1.94
C ASN A 89 -8.24 -18.80 -3.17
N THR A 90 -8.66 -19.38 -4.29
CA THR A 90 -9.00 -18.62 -5.51
C THR A 90 -10.18 -17.69 -5.27
N ALA A 91 -11.26 -18.16 -4.62
CA ALA A 91 -12.41 -17.32 -4.30
C ALA A 91 -12.02 -16.15 -3.37
N LYS A 92 -11.20 -16.42 -2.34
CA LYS A 92 -10.66 -15.41 -1.44
C LYS A 92 -9.85 -14.34 -2.21
N LEU A 93 -8.94 -14.77 -3.07
CA LEU A 93 -8.12 -13.87 -3.88
C LEU A 93 -8.97 -12.95 -4.77
N ILE A 94 -10.02 -13.48 -5.40
CA ILE A 94 -10.92 -12.68 -6.25
C ILE A 94 -11.64 -11.60 -5.43
N LEU A 95 -12.10 -11.94 -4.22
CA LEU A 95 -12.73 -10.96 -3.32
C LEU A 95 -11.73 -9.89 -2.87
N GLU A 96 -10.50 -10.27 -2.53
CA GLU A 96 -9.44 -9.32 -2.17
C GLU A 96 -9.12 -8.35 -3.32
N LEU A 97 -9.03 -8.85 -4.56
CA LEU A 97 -8.87 -8.02 -5.76
C LEU A 97 -10.06 -7.09 -6.01
N GLY A 98 -11.26 -7.49 -5.58
CA GLY A 98 -12.48 -6.69 -5.62
C GLY A 98 -12.59 -5.65 -4.49
N ASN A 99 -11.53 -5.42 -3.72
CA ASN A 99 -11.49 -4.57 -2.51
C ASN A 99 -12.38 -5.07 -1.36
N TYR A 100 -12.77 -6.34 -1.35
CA TYR A 100 -13.46 -6.99 -0.23
C TYR A 100 -12.45 -7.62 0.75
N HIS A 101 -11.49 -6.83 1.20
CA HIS A 101 -10.52 -7.24 2.21
C HIS A 101 -10.90 -6.69 3.60
N SER A 102 -10.60 -7.46 4.65
CA SER A 102 -10.83 -7.01 6.03
C SER A 102 -10.01 -5.75 6.32
N GLN A 103 -10.67 -4.67 6.71
CA GLN A 103 -9.98 -3.48 7.19
C GLN A 103 -9.58 -3.70 8.65
N ASN A 104 -8.28 -3.61 8.95
CA ASN A 104 -7.81 -3.55 10.32
C ASN A 104 -8.08 -2.13 10.85
N ILE A 105 -9.19 -1.94 11.56
CA ILE A 105 -9.48 -0.67 12.23
C ILE A 105 -8.58 -0.60 13.47
N ASN A 106 -7.53 0.19 13.38
CA ASN A 106 -6.69 0.49 14.54
C ASN A 106 -7.43 1.54 15.39
N LEU A 107 -8.20 1.08 16.36
CA LEU A 107 -8.81 1.97 17.36
C LEU A 107 -7.70 2.42 18.31
N ASN A 108 -7.09 3.56 18.00
CA ASN A 108 -6.39 4.35 19.02
C ASN A 108 -7.47 4.90 19.96
N VAL A 109 -7.85 4.10 20.94
CA VAL A 109 -8.55 4.60 22.11
C VAL A 109 -7.50 5.41 22.86
N ASP A 110 -7.44 6.71 22.56
CA ASP A 110 -6.70 7.64 23.40
C ASP A 110 -7.18 7.38 24.81
N LYS A 111 -6.24 7.01 25.69
CA LYS A 111 -6.46 6.99 27.12
C LYS A 111 -6.58 8.44 27.59
N MET A 112 -7.57 9.18 27.12
CA MET A 112 -8.25 10.11 28.02
C MET A 112 -8.94 9.22 29.03
N SER A 113 -8.18 8.80 30.05
CA SER A 113 -8.78 8.58 31.35
C SER A 113 -9.60 9.83 31.59
N SER A 114 -10.93 9.69 31.64
CA SER A 114 -11.78 10.63 32.34
C SER A 114 -11.25 10.66 33.77
N LYS A 115 -10.22 11.49 34.01
CA LYS A 115 -9.65 11.70 35.34
C LYS A 115 -10.80 12.20 36.20
N SER A 116 -10.93 11.63 37.39
CA SER A 116 -11.91 12.13 38.35
C SER A 116 -11.59 13.59 38.65
N ASP A 117 -12.60 14.39 38.99
CA ASP A 117 -12.41 15.81 39.34
C ASP A 117 -11.35 15.96 40.46
N ASP A 118 -11.24 14.98 41.35
CA ASP A 118 -10.22 14.91 42.41
C ASP A 118 -8.78 14.85 41.87
N GLU A 119 -8.55 14.08 40.79
CA GLU A 119 -7.24 13.96 40.16
C GLU A 119 -6.88 15.23 39.38
N LEU A 120 -7.88 15.86 38.75
CA LEU A 120 -7.71 17.16 38.09
C LEU A 120 -7.36 18.27 39.10
N MET A 121 -7.99 18.27 40.26
CA MET A 121 -7.68 19.23 41.33
C MET A 121 -6.26 19.05 41.88
N GLN A 122 -5.77 17.82 42.02
CA GLN A 122 -4.41 17.56 42.49
C GLN A 122 -3.37 18.08 41.48
N GLU A 123 -3.56 17.81 40.19
CA GLU A 123 -2.67 18.34 39.15
C GLU A 123 -2.71 19.86 39.10
N LEU A 124 -3.88 20.48 39.29
CA LEU A 124 -4.02 21.94 39.35
C LEU A 124 -3.28 22.53 40.56
N GLN A 125 -3.36 21.91 41.74
CA GLN A 125 -2.60 22.33 42.91
C GLN A 125 -1.08 22.18 42.71
N GLU A 126 -0.65 21.13 42.02
CA GLU A 126 0.75 20.92 41.68
C GLU A 126 1.25 21.96 40.65
N LEU A 127 0.41 22.32 39.69
CA LEU A 127 0.67 23.38 38.71
C LEU A 127 0.77 24.76 39.38
N LEU A 128 -0.10 25.05 40.35
CA LEU A 128 -0.07 26.30 41.12
C LEU A 128 1.19 26.44 41.98
N LYS A 129 1.73 25.32 42.49
CA LYS A 129 3.02 25.31 43.21
C LYS A 129 4.20 25.56 42.28
N THR A 130 4.15 25.04 41.05
CA THR A 130 5.22 25.20 40.05
C THR A 130 5.18 26.55 39.34
N MET A 131 4.02 27.23 39.28
CA MET A 131 3.89 28.56 38.69
C MET A 131 3.22 29.57 39.65
N PRO A 132 4.00 30.27 40.50
CA PRO A 132 3.46 31.22 41.49
C PRO A 132 2.74 32.44 40.89
N ASN A 133 2.86 32.68 39.58
CA ASN A 133 2.23 33.80 38.87
C ASN A 133 0.75 33.58 38.50
N LEU A 134 0.19 32.37 38.69
CA LEU A 134 -1.26 32.12 38.48
C LEU A 134 -2.12 32.47 39.70
N ASN A 135 -1.54 32.49 40.90
CA ASN A 135 -2.22 32.76 42.16
C ASN A 135 -2.98 34.13 42.21
N PRO A 136 -2.42 35.24 41.67
CA PRO A 136 -3.14 36.52 41.67
C PRO A 136 -4.26 36.61 40.61
N LYS A 137 -4.34 35.69 39.62
CA LYS A 137 -5.41 35.70 38.61
C LYS A 137 -6.67 34.97 39.07
N LEU A 138 -6.56 34.04 40.00
CA LEU A 138 -7.70 33.28 40.53
C LEU A 138 -8.52 34.07 41.57
N LYS A 139 -7.88 34.96 42.34
CA LYS A 139 -8.57 35.84 43.30
C LYS A 139 -9.56 36.81 42.66
N ASN A 140 -9.41 37.09 41.36
CA ASN A 140 -10.30 38.00 40.63
C ASN A 140 -11.48 37.28 39.97
N ILE A 141 -11.68 35.97 40.22
CA ILE A 141 -12.77 35.17 39.65
C ILE A 141 -13.81 34.79 40.73
N GLU A 142 -13.59 35.12 42.00
CA GLU A 142 -14.48 34.78 43.12
C GLU A 142 -15.91 35.38 43.03
N ASP A 143 -16.20 36.25 42.05
CA ASP A 143 -17.50 36.95 41.92
C ASP A 143 -18.36 36.49 40.72
N ILE A 144 -18.18 35.28 40.19
CA ILE A 144 -19.18 34.71 39.26
C ILE A 144 -19.96 33.64 40.01
N GLU A 145 -21.10 34.06 40.58
CA GLU A 145 -22.09 33.20 41.22
C GLU A 145 -22.52 32.06 40.27
N ASP A 146 -22.66 30.86 40.85
CA ASP A 146 -23.06 29.62 40.20
C ASP A 146 -24.38 29.74 39.41
N GLU A 147 -24.32 29.91 38.09
CA GLU A 147 -25.44 29.55 37.23
C GLU A 147 -25.40 28.04 36.97
N SER A 148 -26.11 27.31 37.83
CA SER A 148 -26.49 25.91 37.58
C SER A 148 -27.38 25.81 36.34
N ILE A 149 -26.81 25.48 35.19
CA ILE A 149 -27.58 25.11 34.00
C ILE A 149 -28.08 23.68 34.19
N ASP A 150 -29.29 23.55 34.73
CA ASP A 150 -30.05 22.30 34.83
C ASP A 150 -30.43 21.78 33.43
N ILE A 151 -29.64 20.87 32.86
CA ILE A 151 -30.00 20.16 31.62
C ILE A 151 -30.77 18.89 32.00
N LYS A 152 -32.09 18.93 31.87
CA LYS A 152 -33.00 17.80 32.12
C LYS A 152 -32.70 16.63 31.17
N PRO A 153 -32.60 15.38 31.67
CA PRO A 153 -32.34 14.20 30.85
C PRO A 153 -33.65 13.67 30.27
N ASN A 154 -34.04 14.18 29.11
CA ASN A 154 -35.06 13.52 28.30
C ASN A 154 -34.64 13.61 26.83
N GLU A 155 -33.99 12.54 26.35
CA GLU A 155 -34.13 11.98 24.98
C GLU A 155 -32.95 11.04 24.65
N LEU A 156 -32.88 9.90 25.35
CA LEU A 156 -32.17 8.71 24.86
C LEU A 156 -32.99 7.46 25.17
N LYS A 157 -34.16 7.35 24.51
CA LYS A 157 -34.84 6.07 24.32
C LYS A 157 -34.79 5.72 22.84
N ASP A 158 -33.75 5.00 22.45
CA ASP A 158 -33.90 4.02 21.38
C ASP A 158 -33.04 2.79 21.69
N THR A 159 -33.50 2.06 22.69
CA THR A 159 -33.08 0.69 22.96
C THR A 159 -33.48 -0.19 21.79
N LYS A 160 -32.46 -0.74 21.12
CA LYS A 160 -32.38 -2.17 20.76
C LYS A 160 -33.72 -2.82 20.36
N LYS A 161 -34.16 -2.61 19.11
CA LYS A 161 -34.87 -3.66 18.37
C LYS A 161 -33.90 -4.31 17.39
N ARG A 162 -33.13 -5.27 17.91
CA ARG A 162 -32.62 -6.37 17.10
C ARG A 162 -33.86 -7.12 16.60
N LEU A 163 -34.22 -6.90 15.33
CA LEU A 163 -35.19 -7.74 14.65
C LEU A 163 -34.48 -9.04 14.29
N ILE A 164 -34.90 -10.08 15.00
CA ILE A 164 -34.82 -11.46 14.57
C ILE A 164 -35.84 -11.60 13.44
N ASN A 165 -35.37 -11.95 12.25
CA ASN A 165 -35.94 -12.94 11.33
C ASN A 165 -35.01 -13.07 10.11
#